data_AF-A0A842TPZ9-F1
#
_entry.id   AF-A0A842TPZ9-F1
#
_cell.length_a   1.000
_cell.length_b   1.000
_cell.length_c   1.000
_cell.angle_alpha   90.00
_cell.angle_beta   90.00
_cell.angle_gamma   90.00
#
_symmetry.space_group_name_H-M   'P 1'
#
loop_
_entity.id
_entity.type
_entity.pdbx_description
1 polymer ?
#
loop_
_entity_poly.entity_id
_entity_poly.type
_entity_poly.pdbx_seq_one_letter_code
_entity_poly.pdbx_strand_id
1 'polypeptide(L)' 'MTNKWGAVSEEAEVLENLEESMYGGFLFDVKLIDKKVVKLNLSSCFSTALPESIRNLKSLEILNLIDNKL' A
#
# COMPACT_ATOMS: atom_id res chain seq x y z
N MET A 1 4.16 19.96 1.52
CA MET A 1 5.20 18.93 1.70
C MET A 1 4.59 17.60 1.32
N THR A 2 5.20 16.83 0.42
CA THR A 2 4.75 15.47 0.07
C THR A 2 5.30 14.49 1.11
N ASN A 3 4.48 13.55 1.59
CA ASN A 3 4.91 12.41 2.43
C ASN A 3 5.98 11.57 1.71
N LYS A 4 6.61 10.63 2.42
CA LYS A 4 7.70 9.80 1.88
C LYS A 4 7.32 8.98 0.64
N TRP A 5 6.02 8.75 0.42
CA TRP A 5 5.50 8.02 -0.74
C TRP A 5 5.23 8.91 -1.95
N GLY A 6 5.07 10.22 -1.76
CA GLY A 6 4.66 11.15 -2.81
C GLY A 6 3.16 11.15 -3.11
N ALA A 7 2.35 10.47 -2.29
CA ALA A 7 0.91 10.31 -2.49
C ALA A 7 0.10 11.48 -1.91
N VAL A 8 -1.19 11.60 -2.26
CA VAL A 8 -2.15 12.47 -1.56
C VAL A 8 -2.30 12.01 -0.09
N SER A 9 -2.56 12.95 0.82
CA SER A 9 -2.50 12.69 2.27
C SER A 9 -3.35 11.50 2.72
N GLU A 10 -4.57 11.35 2.18
CA GLU A 10 -5.48 10.23 2.52
C GLU A 10 -4.93 8.87 2.09
N GLU A 11 -4.37 8.76 0.87
CA GLU A 11 -3.81 7.50 0.38
C GLU A 11 -2.44 7.21 1.03
N ALA A 12 -1.70 8.24 1.42
CA ALA A 12 -0.45 8.09 2.14
C ALA A 12 -0.64 7.48 3.53
N GLU A 13 -1.70 7.86 4.24
CA GLU A 13 -2.08 7.25 5.52
C GLU A 13 -2.32 5.74 5.37
N VAL A 14 -2.88 5.30 4.24
CA VAL A 14 -3.03 3.87 3.94
C VAL A 14 -1.68 3.17 3.83
N LEU A 15 -0.72 3.79 3.13
CA LEU A 15 0.62 3.23 2.95
C LEU A 15 1.41 3.19 4.27
N GLU A 16 1.27 4.21 5.11
CA GLU A 16 1.87 4.25 6.45
C GLU A 16 1.30 3.14 7.35
N ASN A 17 -0.04 2.97 7.37
CA ASN A 17 -0.68 1.87 8.11
C ASN A 17 -0.25 0.49 7.60
N LEU A 18 -0.09 0.33 6.28
CA LEU A 18 0.40 -0.93 5.70
C LEU A 18 1.81 -1.25 6.18
N GLU A 19 2.72 -0.27 6.11
CA GLU A 19 4.10 -0.45 6.55
C GLU A 19 4.21 -0.79 8.04
N GLU A 20 3.41 -0.14 8.89
CA GLU A 20 3.34 -0.47 10.32
C GLU A 20 2.81 -1.88 10.59
N SER A 21 1.92 -2.37 9.72
CA SER A 21 1.31 -3.70 9.85
C SER A 21 2.22 -4.85 9.38
N MET A 22 3.32 -4.55 8.69
CA MET A 22 4.19 -5.54 8.06
C MET A 22 5.38 -5.89 8.94
N TYR A 23 5.44 -7.15 9.41
CA TYR A 23 6.59 -7.67 10.14
C TYR A 23 7.81 -7.79 9.21
N GLY A 24 8.81 -6.93 9.37
CA GLY A 24 10.18 -7.21 8.87
C GLY A 24 10.78 -6.24 7.86
N GLY A 25 10.21 -5.04 7.66
CA GLY A 25 10.87 -4.01 6.84
C GLY A 25 10.94 -4.34 5.35
N PHE A 26 10.12 -5.28 4.87
CA PHE A 26 9.92 -5.47 3.44
C PHE A 26 9.17 -4.25 2.89
N LEU A 27 9.88 -3.44 2.11
CA LEU A 27 9.26 -2.36 1.34
C LEU A 27 8.35 -2.98 0.28
N PHE A 28 7.06 -2.66 0.33
CA PHE A 28 6.17 -2.89 -0.79
C PHE A 28 6.44 -1.89 -1.90
N ASP A 29 6.15 -2.28 -3.14
CA ASP A 29 6.29 -1.38 -4.28
C ASP A 29 4.97 -0.62 -4.53
N VAL A 30 5.08 0.67 -4.82
CA VAL A 30 3.93 1.54 -5.08
C VAL A 30 4.16 2.36 -6.33
N LYS A 31 3.17 2.39 -7.21
CA LYS A 31 3.14 3.26 -8.38
C LYS A 31 2.11 4.35 -8.19
N LEU A 32 2.54 5.59 -8.40
CA LEU A 32 1.69 6.76 -8.41
C LEU A 32 1.44 7.29 -9.83
N ILE A 33 0.22 7.78 -10.08
CA ILE A 33 -0.12 8.67 -11.19
C ILE A 33 -0.83 9.87 -10.56
N ASP A 34 -0.34 11.09 -10.83
CA ASP A 34 -0.87 12.32 -10.25
C ASP A 34 -1.02 12.27 -8.71
N LYS A 35 -0.02 11.68 -8.04
CA LYS A 35 0.01 11.46 -6.59
C LYS A 35 -1.06 10.50 -6.06
N LYS A 36 -1.74 9.75 -6.92
CA LYS A 36 -2.67 8.69 -6.53
C LYS A 36 -2.08 7.32 -6.78
N VAL A 37 -2.30 6.40 -5.85
CA VAL A 37 -1.85 5.01 -5.87
C VAL A 37 -2.67 4.26 -6.91
N VAL A 38 -2.01 3.90 -8.02
CA VAL A 38 -2.60 3.13 -9.11
C VAL A 38 -2.16 1.68 -9.09
N LYS A 39 -0.98 1.39 -8.53
CA LYS A 39 -0.50 0.03 -8.30
C LYS A 39 0.10 -0.09 -6.92
N LEU A 40 -0.26 -1.16 -6.23
CA LEU A 40 0.29 -1.52 -4.93
C LEU A 40 0.69 -3.00 -4.98
N ASN A 41 1.97 -3.27 -4.73
CA ASN A 41 2.51 -4.61 -4.71
C ASN A 41 2.86 -5.02 -3.29
N LEU A 42 2.00 -5.83 -2.68
CA LEU A 42 2.21 -6.43 -1.37
C LEU A 42 2.69 -7.89 -1.50
N SER A 43 3.34 -8.26 -2.61
CA SER A 43 3.77 -9.65 -2.81
C SER A 43 4.80 -10.07 -1.76
N SER A 44 4.68 -11.30 -1.23
CA SER A 44 5.58 -11.83 -0.20
C SER A 44 5.65 -10.98 1.07
N CYS A 45 4.58 -10.23 1.38
CA CYS A 45 4.51 -9.42 2.59
C CYS A 45 3.97 -10.19 3.81
N PHE A 46 3.64 -11.48 3.63
CA PHE A 46 3.21 -12.43 4.66
C PHE A 46 2.05 -11.94 5.54
N SER A 47 1.26 -10.97 5.07
CA SER A 47 0.11 -10.48 5.82
C SER A 47 -1.02 -11.51 5.83
N THR A 48 -1.69 -11.64 6.98
CA THR A 48 -2.89 -12.48 7.16
C THR A 48 -4.18 -11.70 6.87
N ALA A 49 -4.11 -10.38 6.77
CA ALA A 49 -5.25 -9.53 6.42
C ALA A 49 -4.79 -8.20 5.78
N LEU A 50 -5.64 -7.61 4.94
CA LEU A 50 -5.47 -6.22 4.50
C LEU A 50 -6.19 -5.28 5.47
N PRO A 51 -5.60 -4.13 5.85
CA PRO A 51 -6.29 -3.16 6.70
C PRO A 51 -7.53 -2.59 5.99
N GLU A 52 -8.59 -2.25 6.71
CA GLU A 52 -9.82 -1.69 6.10
C GLU A 52 -9.56 -0.40 5.30
N SER A 53 -8.54 0.36 5.70
CA SER A 53 -8.07 1.57 5.02
C SER A 53 -7.62 1.31 3.58
N ILE A 54 -7.32 0.06 3.18
CA ILE A 54 -7.05 -0.29 1.78
C ILE A 54 -8.18 0.15 0.82
N ARG A 55 -9.41 0.25 1.34
CA ARG A 55 -10.60 0.73 0.60
C ARG A 55 -10.52 2.21 0.23
N ASN A 56 -9.59 2.98 0.82
CA ASN A 56 -9.40 4.40 0.55
C ASN A 56 -8.52 4.67 -0.68
N LEU A 57 -7.86 3.64 -1.23
CA LEU A 57 -7.10 3.75 -2.49
C LEU A 57 -8.06 3.79 -3.69
N LYS A 58 -8.70 4.94 -3.93
CA LYS A 58 -9.80 5.07 -4.91
C LYS A 58 -9.36 4.96 -6.36
N SER A 59 -8.07 5.12 -6.62
CA SER A 59 -7.49 5.04 -7.97
C SER A 59 -6.72 3.73 -8.19
N LEU A 60 -6.77 2.79 -7.24
CA LEU A 60 -6.04 1.54 -7.32
C LEU A 60 -6.59 0.66 -8.45
N GLU A 61 -5.75 0.37 -9.43
CA GLU A 61 -6.08 -0.50 -10.57
C GLU A 61 -5.46 -1.89 -10.38
N ILE A 62 -4.28 -1.97 -9.76
CA ILE A 62 -3.54 -3.22 -9.59
C ILE A 62 -3.15 -3.41 -8.14
N LEU A 63 -3.66 -4.47 -7.54
CA LEU A 63 -3.26 -4.95 -6.22
C LEU A 63 -2.61 -6.33 -6.36
N ASN A 64 -1.29 -6.42 -6.15
CA ASN A 64 -0.58 -7.70 -6.17
C ASN A 64 -0.46 -8.26 -4.75
N LEU A 65 -0.99 -9.47 -4.55
CA LEU A 65 -1.04 -10.18 -3.26
C LEU A 65 -0.36 -11.55 -3.33
N ILE A 66 0.43 -11.82 -4.37
CA ILE A 66 1.13 -13.11 -4.56
C ILE A 66 1.99 -13.43 -3.31
N ASP A 67 2.03 -14.71 -2.92
CA ASP A 67 2.81 -15.19 -1.77
C ASP A 67 2.45 -14.52 -0.43
N ASN A 68 1.19 -14.09 -0.26
CA ASN A 68 0.62 -13.77 1.06
C ASN A 68 -0.15 -14.95 1.65
N LYS A 69 -0.40 -14.89 2.97
CA LYS A 69 -1.17 -15.90 3.73
C LYS A 69 -2.61 -15.46 3.97
N LEU A 70 -3.20 -14.74 3.01
CA LEU A 70 -4.54 -14.16 3.08
C LEU A 70 -5.64 -15.24 3.02
#